data_AF-A0A1G6LGU8-F1
#
_entry.id   AF-A0A1G6LGU8-F1
#
_cell.length_a   1.000
_cell.length_b   1.000
_cell.length_c   1.000
_cell.angle_alpha   90.00
_cell.angle_beta   90.00
_cell.angle_gamma   90.00
#
_symmetry.space_group_name_H-M   'P 1'
#
loop_
_entity.id
_entity.type
_entity.pdbx_description
1 polymer ?
#
loop_
_entity_poly.entity_id
_entity_poly.type
_entity_poly.pdbx_seq_one_letter_code
_entity_poly.pdbx_strand_id
1 'polypeptide(L)' 'MKKNPKALLLTSRNIDYDDCEYEVSGISYYYIIPAGKLKEQQIEFKNEVADDELLLIIFFKDGSYKVFSLVRYNMSFLY' A
#
# COMPACT_ATOMS: atom_id res chain seq x y z
N MET A 1 17.20 -3.95 -25.40
CA MET A 1 16.32 -2.92 -24.84
C MET A 1 16.28 -3.07 -23.33
N LYS A 2 16.70 -2.06 -22.54
CA LYS A 2 16.37 -2.02 -21.11
C LYS A 2 14.85 -1.83 -21.04
N LYS A 3 14.11 -2.84 -20.56
CA LYS A 3 12.70 -2.66 -20.22
C LYS A 3 12.67 -1.61 -19.10
N ASN A 4 11.77 -0.62 -19.21
CA ASN A 4 11.51 0.27 -18.08
C ASN A 4 11.15 -0.62 -16.87
N PRO A 5 11.65 -0.28 -15.67
CA PRO A 5 11.30 -1.06 -14.49
C PRO A 5 9.78 -1.02 -14.33
N LYS A 6 9.19 -2.18 -14.01
CA LYS A 6 7.75 -2.27 -13.76
C LYS A 6 7.40 -1.36 -12.59
N ALA A 7 6.32 -0.62 -12.74
CA ALA A 7 5.81 0.28 -11.71
C ALA A 7 4.53 -0.28 -11.09
N LEU A 8 4.42 -0.17 -9.77
CA LEU A 8 3.17 -0.32 -9.04
C LEU A 8 2.55 1.07 -8.93
N LEU A 9 1.36 1.23 -9.50
CA LEU A 9 0.61 2.48 -9.43
C LEU A 9 -0.55 2.33 -8.44
N LEU A 10 -0.53 3.17 -7.40
CA LEU A 10 -1.62 3.36 -6.45
C LEU A 10 -2.36 4.63 -6.82
N THR A 11 -3.58 4.48 -7.31
CA THR A 11 -4.47 5.60 -7.65
C THR A 11 -5.51 5.80 -6.57
N SER A 12 -5.55 6.99 -6.00
CA SER A 12 -6.57 7.35 -5.03
C SER A 12 -7.93 7.54 -5.72
N ARG A 13 -8.99 7.11 -5.04
CA ARG A 13 -10.38 7.43 -5.44
C ARG A 13 -10.87 8.77 -4.91
N ASN A 14 -10.16 9.34 -3.95
CA ASN A 14 -10.51 10.59 -3.29
C ASN A 14 -9.47 11.67 -3.65
N ILE A 15 -9.96 12.84 -4.08
CA ILE A 15 -9.17 13.99 -4.54
C ILE A 15 -8.23 14.56 -3.45
N ASP A 16 -8.49 14.27 -2.18
CA ASP A 16 -7.68 14.73 -1.05
C ASP A 16 -6.42 13.88 -0.81
N TYR A 17 -6.28 12.74 -1.51
CA TYR A 17 -5.15 11.82 -1.36
C TYR A 17 -4.36 11.74 -2.66
N ASP A 18 -3.04 11.92 -2.56
CA ASP A 18 -2.14 11.87 -3.70
C ASP A 18 -1.98 10.45 -4.26
N ASP A 19 -1.89 10.34 -5.59
CA ASP A 19 -1.48 9.14 -6.29
C ASP A 19 0.01 8.84 -6.03
N CYS A 20 0.37 7.56 -5.98
CA CYS A 20 1.74 7.13 -5.69
C CYS A 20 2.21 6.07 -6.68
N GLU A 21 3.47 6.18 -7.12
CA GLU A 21 4.12 5.21 -7.98
C GLU A 21 5.38 4.64 -7.31
N TYR A 22 5.54 3.32 -7.35
CA TYR A 22 6.69 2.60 -6.77
C TYR A 22 7.39 1.70 -7.78
N GLU A 23 8.72 1.71 -7.76
CA GLU A 23 9.52 0.76 -8.53
C GLU A 23 9.35 -0.66 -7.95
N VAL A 24 8.75 -1.57 -8.70
CA VAL A 24 8.46 -2.94 -8.24
C VAL A 24 9.75 -3.71 -7.93
N SER A 25 10.85 -3.37 -8.59
CA SER A 25 12.16 -3.99 -8.34
C SER A 25 12.66 -3.74 -6.90
N GLY A 26 12.19 -2.65 -6.26
CA GLY A 26 12.51 -2.28 -4.88
C GLY A 26 11.62 -2.95 -3.82
N ILE A 27 10.52 -3.59 -4.23
CA ILE A 27 9.59 -4.27 -3.33
C ILE A 27 10.13 -5.68 -3.00
N SER A 28 10.12 -6.04 -1.72
CA SER A 28 10.48 -7.38 -1.23
C SER A 28 9.26 -8.30 -1.21
N TYR A 29 8.21 -7.86 -0.52
CA TYR A 29 6.95 -8.59 -0.36
C TYR A 29 5.83 -7.64 0.08
N TYR A 30 4.58 -8.09 -0.02
CA TYR A 30 3.41 -7.34 0.44
C TYR A 30 2.43 -8.24 1.20
N TYR A 31 1.63 -7.62 2.07
CA TYR A 31 0.52 -8.25 2.78
C TYR A 31 -0.76 -7.46 2.58
N ILE A 32 -1.90 -8.15 2.59
CA ILE A 32 -3.21 -7.55 2.73
C ILE A 32 -3.82 -8.07 4.02
N ILE A 33 -4.19 -7.18 4.94
CA ILE A 33 -4.73 -7.54 6.25
C ILE A 33 -5.86 -6.59 6.63
N PRO A 34 -6.95 -7.06 7.26
CA PRO A 34 -7.95 -6.19 7.86
C PRO A 34 -7.33 -5.33 8.98
N ALA A 35 -7.69 -4.06 9.06
CA ALA A 35 -7.17 -3.15 10.07
C ALA A 35 -7.48 -3.63 11.50
N GLY A 36 -8.64 -4.27 11.72
CA GLY A 36 -9.01 -4.83 13.02
C GLY A 36 -7.97 -5.79 13.61
N LYS A 37 -7.34 -6.64 12.77
CA LYS A 37 -6.28 -7.55 13.22
C LYS A 37 -5.01 -6.85 13.68
N LEU A 38 -4.73 -5.66 13.14
CA LEU A 38 -3.60 -4.83 13.59
C LEU A 38 -3.95 -4.08 14.88
N LYS A 39 -5.20 -3.64 15.04
CA LYS A 39 -5.68 -3.06 16.30
C LYS A 39 -5.68 -4.06 17.46
N GLU A 40 -6.06 -5.31 17.21
CA GLU A 40 -5.95 -6.42 18.17
C GLU A 40 -4.50 -6.61 18.67
N GLN A 41 -3.52 -6.32 17.80
CA GLN A 41 -2.10 -6.33 18.12
C GLN A 41 -1.59 -4.99 18.69
N GLN A 42 -2.50 -4.08 19.06
CA GLN A 42 -2.21 -2.77 19.64
C GLN A 42 -1.37 -1.87 18.71
N ILE A 43 -1.50 -2.04 17.39
CA ILE A 43 -0.87 -1.16 16.40
C ILE A 43 -1.75 0.07 16.23
N GLU A 44 -1.17 1.24 16.50
CA GLU A 44 -1.85 2.52 16.36
C GLU A 44 -1.82 3.03 14.90
N PHE A 45 -2.94 3.61 14.47
CA PHE A 45 -3.07 4.26 13.18
C PHE A 45 -3.09 5.78 13.36
N LYS A 46 -2.39 6.49 12.49
CA LYS A 46 -2.42 7.96 12.48
C LYS A 46 -3.79 8.55 12.12
N ASN A 47 -4.57 7.80 11.33
CA ASN A 47 -5.89 8.19 10.86
C ASN A 47 -6.92 7.20 11.39
N GLU A 48 -8.18 7.63 11.46
CA GLU A 48 -9.28 6.71 11.68
C GLU A 48 -9.40 5.72 10.51
N VAL A 49 -9.54 4.44 10.84
CA VAL A 49 -9.59 3.30 9.92
C VAL A 49 -10.64 2.34 10.48
N ALA A 50 -11.58 1.87 9.66
CA ALA A 50 -12.60 0.91 10.09
C ALA A 50 -12.00 -0.49 10.27
N ASP A 51 -12.57 -1.32 11.16
CA ASP A 51 -11.97 -2.64 11.48
C ASP A 51 -11.97 -3.61 10.29
N ASP A 52 -12.98 -3.51 9.44
CA ASP A 52 -13.14 -4.30 8.21
C ASP A 52 -12.37 -3.72 7.01
N GLU A 53 -11.74 -2.55 7.17
CA GLU A 53 -10.95 -1.91 6.12
C GLU A 53 -9.70 -2.75 5.80
N LEU A 54 -9.56 -3.14 4.54
CA LEU A 54 -8.37 -3.88 4.09
C LEU A 54 -7.20 -2.93 3.87
N LEU A 55 -6.07 -3.27 4.49
CA LEU A 55 -4.83 -2.53 4.39
C LEU A 55 -3.82 -3.31 3.55
N LEU A 56 -3.23 -2.64 2.58
CA LEU A 56 -2.05 -3.09 1.86
C LEU A 56 -0.80 -2.61 2.61
N ILE A 57 0.07 -3.54 2.97
CA ILE A 57 1.39 -3.23 3.54
C ILE A 57 2.45 -3.68 2.54
N ILE A 58 3.26 -2.73 2.06
CA ILE A 58 4.36 -2.98 1.13
C ILE A 58 5.68 -2.89 1.91
N PHE A 59 6.48 -3.95 1.87
CA PHE A 59 7.82 -3.99 2.45
C PHE A 59 8.87 -3.88 1.36
N PHE A 60 9.79 -2.93 1.51
CA PHE A 60 10.84 -2.63 0.56
C PHE A 60 12.15 -3.33 0.94
N LYS A 61 13.07 -3.46 -0.03
CA LYS A 61 14.37 -4.11 0.17
C LYS A 61 15.32 -3.35 1.10
N ASP A 62 15.08 -2.06 1.28
CA ASP A 62 15.80 -1.21 2.23
C ASP A 62 15.31 -1.38 3.68
N GLY A 63 14.32 -2.26 3.91
CA GLY A 63 13.73 -2.51 5.23
C GLY A 63 12.62 -1.53 5.61
N SER A 64 12.35 -0.51 4.79
CA SER A 64 11.22 0.39 4.99
C SER A 64 9.89 -0.30 4.61
N TYR A 65 8.79 0.23 5.11
CA TYR A 65 7.46 -0.22 4.73
C TYR A 65 6.50 0.96 4.55
N LYS A 66 5.44 0.73 3.76
CA LYS A 66 4.33 1.67 3.56
C LYS A 66 3.01 0.94 3.74
N VAL A 67 2.03 1.61 4.35
CA VAL A 67 0.69 1.08 4.61
C VAL A 67 -0.33 1.94 3.87
N PHE A 68 -1.22 1.31 3.13
CA PHE A 68 -2.29 1.96 2.38
C PHE A 68 -3.62 1.31 2.71
N SER A 69 -4.67 2.12 2.78
CA SER A 69 -6.03 1.62 2.75
C SER A 69 -6.44 1.30 1.32
N LEU A 70 -6.96 0.09 1.09
CA LEU A 70 -7.51 -0.32 -0.21
C LEU A 70 -8.90 0.28 -0.47
N VAL A 71 -9.58 0.82 0.53
CA VAL A 71 -10.81 1.61 0.31
C VAL A 71 -10.46 2.95 -0.35
N ARG A 72 -9.30 3.52 0.03
CA ARG A 72 -8.80 4.81 -0.49
C ARG A 72 -8.09 4.65 -1.82
N TYR A 73 -7.30 3.59 -1.97
CA TYR A 73 -6.46 3.36 -3.15
C TYR A 73 -6.90 2.17 -3.98
N ASN A 74 -6.94 2.36 -5.29
CA ASN A 74 -6.94 1.29 -6.28
C ASN A 74 -5.50 0.93 -6.66
N MET A 75 -5.26 -0.35 -6.96
CA MET A 75 -3.97 -0.86 -7.41
C MET A 75 -4.03 -1.24 -8.88
N SER A 76 -3.06 -0.78 -9.66
CA SER A 76 -2.83 -1.25 -11.03
C SER A 76 -1.35 -1.52 -11.30
N PHE A 77 -1.08 -2.42 -12.25
CA PHE A 77 0.26 -2.76 -12.68
C PHE A 77 0.49 -2.23 -14.09
N LEU A 78 1.56 -1.46 -14.29
CA LEU A 78 1.97 -0.96 -15.60
C LEU A 78 3.01 -1.92 -16.22
N TYR A 79 2.86 -2.22 -17.52
CA TYR A 79 3.65 -3.20 -18.28
C TYR A 79 4.67 -2.56 -19.22
#